data_AF-J2UMY3-F1
#
_entry.id   AF-J2UMY3-F1
#
_cell.length_a   1.000
_cell.length_b   1.000
_cell.length_c   1.000
_cell.angle_alpha   90.00
_cell.angle_beta   90.00
_cell.angle_gamma   90.00
#
_symmetry.space_group_name_H-M   'P 1'
#
loop_
_entity.id
_entity.type
_entity.pdbx_description
1 polymer ?
#
loop_
_entity_poly.entity_id
_entity_poly.type
_entity_poly.pdbx_seq_one_letter_code
_entity_poly.pdbx_strand_id
1 'polypeptide(L)'
;TAQVTALTATQVAALTTTQVAAMETADVGVLTATQLVALTTAQVAALTTAQVAALKPTQISALETADVAALTTAQVVALTTAQVAALTTAQTAALTTTQVAALETADIAALTVTDTASLTTAQTAALTTAQVVALTTAQVAALKVTQIAALTTTQVAAMETADVGALTSAQLVALTTAQVAALTTAQIAALKPTQISALETADVAALTTAQIVAIETTDMAALTTAQVAALTTAQAAVLTTAQLSHLSMTQVDSFTTAQLQAMTATQIDALALSTPLVLDLNGDGVQTTHLSNGVKFDLNADGHKEATGWATGGDGLLTLDLNGDGQVNDGSELFGSSFRLPDGSLAKDGFEALVSLDSNHDGAVNGADQLFASLQVWVDANNDGVSGKGEMHTLKELGITQFNLDVAKTAELNHGNLIGLDSSYETSDGQSHTIADVWFRTDANGNQSLDLTKLDSPTVDAHSLGAIDLAADGGKASVLTVDAEAVAKLGQAGQVDVASGAAAPVQMIIDGDHNDTVNITGDSGEWQAAGTTTVDGASYNVFNDGDVQLLVATDVQTWIH
;
A
#
# COMPACT_ATOMS: atom_id res chain seq x y z
N THR A 1 41.19 -25.70 45.82
CA THR A 1 40.50 -24.39 45.79
C THR A 1 41.04 -23.38 46.79
N ALA A 2 41.06 -23.64 48.11
CA ALA A 2 41.53 -22.67 49.11
C ALA A 2 43.00 -22.21 48.93
N GLN A 3 43.87 -23.12 48.49
CA GLN A 3 45.27 -22.79 48.19
C GLN A 3 45.41 -21.83 47.01
N VAL A 4 44.58 -21.98 45.97
CA VAL A 4 44.59 -21.10 44.79
C VAL A 4 44.08 -19.71 45.14
N THR A 5 43.06 -19.60 45.99
CA THR A 5 42.59 -18.29 46.49
C THR A 5 43.61 -17.56 47.37
N ALA A 6 44.62 -18.27 47.91
CA ALA A 6 45.68 -17.66 48.72
C ALA A 6 46.86 -17.12 47.89
N LEU A 7 46.93 -17.42 46.59
CA LEU A 7 47.97 -16.89 45.71
C LEU A 7 47.83 -15.37 45.55
N THR A 8 48.93 -14.65 45.64
CA THR A 8 48.95 -13.23 45.28
C THR A 8 48.82 -13.05 43.76
N ALA A 9 48.35 -11.88 43.32
CA ALA A 9 48.31 -11.51 41.91
C ALA A 9 49.66 -11.73 41.20
N THR A 10 50.77 -11.34 41.84
CA THR A 10 52.12 -11.54 41.31
C THR A 10 52.49 -13.02 41.16
N GLN A 11 52.05 -13.88 42.08
CA GLN A 11 52.30 -15.33 41.97
C GLN A 11 51.48 -15.97 40.86
N VAL A 12 50.24 -15.51 40.66
CA VAL A 12 49.38 -15.96 39.55
C VAL A 12 49.98 -15.54 38.21
N ALA A 13 50.41 -14.28 38.09
CA ALA A 13 51.09 -13.76 36.89
C ALA A 13 52.38 -14.51 36.54
N ALA A 14 53.08 -15.10 37.54
CA ALA A 14 54.32 -15.83 37.35
C ALA A 14 54.14 -17.28 36.87
N LEU A 15 52.91 -17.80 36.81
CA LEU A 15 52.64 -19.15 36.30
C LEU A 15 53.00 -19.25 34.81
N THR A 16 53.43 -20.41 34.34
CA THR A 16 53.56 -20.65 32.89
C THR A 16 52.20 -20.95 32.28
N THR A 17 52.05 -20.77 30.96
CA THR A 17 50.83 -21.16 30.24
C THR A 17 50.51 -22.64 30.42
N THR A 18 51.52 -23.51 30.47
CA THR A 18 51.36 -24.95 30.78
C THR A 18 50.83 -25.19 32.19
N GLN A 19 51.30 -24.42 33.19
CA GLN A 19 50.80 -24.54 34.56
C GLN A 19 49.36 -24.06 34.67
N VAL A 20 49.00 -22.95 34.00
CA VAL A 20 47.62 -22.44 33.96
C VAL A 20 46.69 -23.47 33.29
N ALA A 21 47.09 -24.01 32.14
CA ALA A 21 46.32 -25.05 31.45
C ALA A 21 46.17 -26.35 32.28
N ALA A 22 47.11 -26.64 33.18
CA ALA A 22 47.08 -27.81 34.05
C ALA A 22 46.27 -27.62 35.35
N MET A 23 45.79 -26.40 35.65
CA MET A 23 44.96 -26.15 36.82
C MET A 23 43.63 -26.91 36.74
N GLU A 24 43.13 -27.41 37.86
CA GLU A 24 41.81 -28.02 37.90
C GLU A 24 40.72 -26.96 37.63
N THR A 25 39.62 -27.34 36.97
CA THR A 25 38.51 -26.41 36.66
C THR A 25 37.91 -25.80 37.92
N ALA A 26 37.82 -26.57 39.02
CA ALA A 26 37.36 -26.09 40.32
C ALA A 26 38.28 -25.00 40.90
N ASP A 27 39.59 -25.08 40.63
CA ASP A 27 40.57 -24.09 41.06
C ASP A 27 40.47 -22.79 40.26
N VAL A 28 40.27 -22.89 38.94
CA VAL A 28 40.02 -21.71 38.08
C VAL A 28 38.72 -21.01 38.46
N GLY A 29 37.64 -21.76 38.73
CA GLY A 29 36.34 -21.22 39.11
C GLY A 29 36.29 -20.51 40.48
N VAL A 30 37.35 -20.60 41.29
CA VAL A 30 37.48 -19.86 42.56
C VAL A 30 38.47 -18.70 42.52
N LEU A 31 39.15 -18.46 41.39
CA LEU A 31 40.04 -17.29 41.25
C LEU A 31 39.28 -15.99 41.53
N THR A 32 39.87 -15.11 42.33
CA THR A 32 39.30 -13.77 42.53
C THR A 32 39.46 -12.93 41.25
N ALA A 33 38.63 -11.89 41.08
CA ALA A 33 38.76 -10.96 39.95
C ALA A 33 40.18 -10.38 39.86
N THR A 34 40.79 -10.03 41.00
CA THR A 34 42.18 -9.51 41.05
C THR A 34 43.22 -10.54 40.59
N GLN A 35 43.02 -11.83 40.89
CA GLN A 35 43.91 -12.88 40.41
C GLN A 35 43.70 -13.16 38.93
N LEU A 36 42.46 -13.08 38.44
CA LEU A 36 42.15 -13.30 37.03
C LEU A 36 42.75 -12.19 36.15
N VAL A 37 42.57 -10.92 36.55
CA VAL A 37 43.20 -9.75 35.89
C VAL A 37 44.74 -9.80 35.96
N ALA A 38 45.30 -10.52 36.92
CA ALA A 38 46.75 -10.69 37.00
C ALA A 38 47.30 -11.72 36.01
N LEU A 39 46.44 -12.53 35.37
CA LEU A 39 46.88 -13.39 34.29
C LEU A 39 47.32 -12.53 33.10
N THR A 40 48.43 -12.90 32.49
CA THR A 40 48.81 -12.37 31.19
C THR A 40 47.86 -12.85 30.10
N THR A 41 47.70 -12.09 29.04
CA THR A 41 46.90 -12.48 27.87
C THR A 41 47.26 -13.84 27.28
N ALA A 42 48.56 -14.21 27.30
CA ALA A 42 49.01 -15.54 26.89
C ALA A 42 48.55 -16.66 27.82
N GLN A 43 48.44 -16.40 29.13
CA GLN A 43 47.90 -17.35 30.11
C GLN A 43 46.39 -17.50 29.97
N VAL A 44 45.65 -16.40 29.73
CA VAL A 44 44.21 -16.47 29.46
C VAL A 44 43.94 -17.28 28.19
N ALA A 45 44.68 -17.02 27.11
CA ALA A 45 44.59 -17.79 25.87
C ALA A 45 44.98 -19.27 26.03
N ALA A 46 45.72 -19.63 27.09
CA ALA A 46 46.10 -21.01 27.39
C ALA A 46 45.08 -21.79 28.24
N LEU A 47 44.01 -21.14 28.74
CA LEU A 47 42.95 -21.82 29.48
C LEU A 47 42.30 -22.90 28.59
N THR A 48 41.98 -24.06 29.15
CA THR A 48 41.19 -25.05 28.43
C THR A 48 39.73 -24.61 28.32
N THR A 49 38.98 -25.14 27.36
CA THR A 49 37.54 -24.88 27.22
C THR A 49 36.77 -25.22 28.49
N ALA A 50 37.14 -26.31 29.17
CA ALA A 50 36.55 -26.70 30.45
C ALA A 50 36.86 -25.72 31.59
N GLN A 51 38.04 -25.09 31.58
CA GLN A 51 38.38 -24.05 32.55
C GLN A 51 37.63 -22.74 32.28
N VAL A 52 37.47 -22.35 31.01
CA VAL A 52 36.66 -21.19 30.62
C VAL A 52 35.19 -21.38 31.03
N ALA A 53 34.62 -22.54 30.76
CA ALA A 53 33.25 -22.89 31.18
C ALA A 53 33.06 -22.89 32.71
N ALA A 54 34.14 -23.06 33.49
CA ALA A 54 34.10 -23.06 34.95
C ALA A 54 34.20 -21.65 35.58
N LEU A 55 34.50 -20.61 34.79
CA LEU A 55 34.51 -19.23 35.28
C LEU A 55 33.09 -18.77 35.64
N LYS A 56 32.98 -17.85 36.58
CA LYS A 56 31.71 -17.22 36.94
C LYS A 56 31.45 -16.00 36.05
N PRO A 57 30.18 -15.60 35.87
CA PRO A 57 29.84 -14.35 35.16
C PRO A 57 30.62 -13.12 35.67
N THR A 58 30.83 -13.00 36.98
CA THR A 58 31.61 -11.90 37.59
C THR A 58 33.11 -11.98 37.35
N GLN A 59 33.64 -13.16 37.00
CA GLN A 59 35.02 -13.33 36.56
C GLN A 59 35.15 -12.95 35.08
N ILE A 60 34.19 -13.34 34.24
CA ILE A 60 34.16 -12.97 32.82
C ILE A 60 34.09 -11.45 32.65
N SER A 61 33.22 -10.77 33.40
CA SER A 61 33.13 -9.30 33.35
C SER A 61 34.36 -8.57 33.87
N ALA A 62 35.27 -9.27 34.57
CA ALA A 62 36.52 -8.72 35.06
C ALA A 62 37.70 -8.87 34.07
N LEU A 63 37.57 -9.70 33.03
CA LEU A 63 38.63 -9.89 32.03
C LEU A 63 38.96 -8.58 31.30
N GLU A 64 40.22 -8.35 30.99
CA GLU A 64 40.61 -7.20 30.18
C GLU A 64 40.21 -7.43 28.71
N THR A 65 39.98 -6.35 27.96
CA THR A 65 39.57 -6.46 26.54
C THR A 65 40.62 -7.17 25.67
N ALA A 66 41.90 -7.01 26.01
CA ALA A 66 43.00 -7.73 25.34
C ALA A 66 42.91 -9.25 25.58
N ASP A 67 42.46 -9.67 26.77
CA ASP A 67 42.30 -11.07 27.12
C ASP A 67 41.11 -11.69 26.40
N VAL A 68 39.99 -10.96 26.35
CA VAL A 68 38.80 -11.36 25.58
C VAL A 68 39.13 -11.52 24.10
N ALA A 69 39.87 -10.57 23.51
CA ALA A 69 40.32 -10.64 22.12
C ALA A 69 41.29 -11.81 21.84
N ALA A 70 42.00 -12.30 22.87
CA ALA A 70 42.94 -13.40 22.76
C ALA A 70 42.32 -14.79 22.95
N LEU A 71 41.04 -14.88 23.36
CA LEU A 71 40.34 -16.16 23.42
C LEU A 71 40.30 -16.83 22.04
N THR A 72 40.54 -18.12 21.98
CA THR A 72 40.30 -18.93 20.79
C THR A 72 38.80 -19.07 20.53
N THR A 73 38.40 -19.35 19.30
CA THR A 73 36.99 -19.63 18.98
C THR A 73 36.44 -20.82 19.76
N ALA A 74 37.25 -21.84 20.04
CA ALA A 74 36.86 -22.97 20.86
C ALA A 74 36.57 -22.56 22.33
N GLN A 75 37.32 -21.60 22.87
CA GLN A 75 37.05 -21.05 24.20
C GLN A 75 35.81 -20.16 24.21
N VAL A 76 35.57 -19.39 23.15
CA VAL A 76 34.34 -18.59 22.99
C VAL A 76 33.10 -19.48 22.94
N VAL A 77 33.13 -20.56 22.13
CA VAL A 77 32.06 -21.59 22.09
C VAL A 77 31.89 -22.30 23.44
N ALA A 78 32.92 -22.36 24.28
CA ALA A 78 32.84 -22.97 25.59
C ALA A 78 32.25 -22.05 26.67
N LEU A 79 32.01 -20.77 26.37
CA LEU A 79 31.30 -19.89 27.28
C LEU A 79 29.85 -20.38 27.40
N THR A 80 29.34 -20.31 28.61
CA THR A 80 27.91 -20.49 28.87
C THR A 80 27.17 -19.20 28.53
N THR A 81 25.89 -19.31 28.20
CA THR A 81 25.03 -18.16 27.91
C THR A 81 24.98 -17.13 29.03
N ALA A 82 25.06 -17.57 30.30
CA ALA A 82 25.13 -16.66 31.45
C ALA A 82 26.47 -15.90 31.55
N GLN A 83 27.56 -16.48 31.04
CA GLN A 83 28.85 -15.81 30.94
C GLN A 83 28.87 -14.81 29.79
N VAL A 84 28.29 -15.16 28.63
CA VAL A 84 28.16 -14.23 27.50
C VAL A 84 27.30 -13.03 27.87
N ALA A 85 26.17 -13.25 28.54
CA ALA A 85 25.29 -12.19 29.04
C ALA A 85 25.96 -11.27 30.10
N ALA A 86 27.10 -11.68 30.66
CA ALA A 86 27.86 -10.90 31.63
C ALA A 86 29.06 -10.17 31.03
N LEU A 87 29.32 -10.32 29.73
CA LEU A 87 30.28 -9.48 29.03
C LEU A 87 29.87 -8.01 29.16
N THR A 88 30.86 -7.15 29.32
CA THR A 88 30.67 -5.71 29.26
C THR A 88 30.64 -5.25 27.80
N THR A 89 30.04 -4.07 27.54
CA THR A 89 30.04 -3.46 26.20
C THR A 89 31.45 -3.32 25.61
N ALA A 90 32.45 -3.00 26.43
CA ALA A 90 33.84 -2.90 26.00
C ALA A 90 34.44 -4.25 25.60
N GLN A 91 34.07 -5.33 26.30
CA GLN A 91 34.51 -6.68 25.99
C GLN A 91 33.81 -7.22 24.73
N THR A 92 32.50 -6.99 24.59
CA THR A 92 31.75 -7.33 23.37
C THR A 92 32.34 -6.64 22.15
N ALA A 93 32.65 -5.34 22.25
CA ALA A 93 33.31 -4.60 21.18
C ALA A 93 34.76 -5.06 20.91
N ALA A 94 35.42 -5.72 21.86
CA ALA A 94 36.77 -6.24 21.72
C ALA A 94 36.86 -7.63 21.06
N LEU A 95 35.75 -8.35 20.92
CA LEU A 95 35.73 -9.63 20.21
C LEU A 95 36.24 -9.47 18.78
N THR A 96 36.99 -10.44 18.27
CA THR A 96 37.35 -10.47 16.85
C THR A 96 36.15 -10.91 16.02
N THR A 97 36.16 -10.62 14.72
CA THR A 97 35.10 -11.06 13.80
C THR A 97 34.96 -12.58 13.77
N THR A 98 36.07 -13.32 13.88
CA THR A 98 36.07 -14.79 13.95
C THR A 98 35.46 -15.31 15.25
N GLN A 99 35.68 -14.62 16.37
CA GLN A 99 35.02 -14.96 17.64
C GLN A 99 33.52 -14.67 17.59
N VAL A 100 33.10 -13.53 17.03
CA VAL A 100 31.67 -13.21 16.86
C VAL A 100 30.98 -14.25 15.98
N ALA A 101 31.59 -14.64 14.85
CA ALA A 101 31.07 -15.69 13.98
C ALA A 101 31.00 -17.09 14.65
N ALA A 102 31.76 -17.29 15.73
CA ALA A 102 31.78 -18.55 16.49
C ALA A 102 30.78 -18.57 17.66
N LEU A 103 30.18 -17.44 18.05
CA LEU A 103 29.17 -17.40 19.12
C LEU A 103 27.95 -18.27 18.74
N GLU A 104 27.40 -18.99 19.70
CA GLU A 104 26.20 -19.78 19.45
C GLU A 104 24.96 -18.88 19.39
N THR A 105 23.90 -19.32 18.73
CA THR A 105 22.67 -18.50 18.56
C THR A 105 22.02 -18.15 19.90
N ALA A 106 22.05 -19.06 20.88
CA ALA A 106 21.56 -18.81 22.23
C ALA A 106 22.36 -17.69 22.93
N ASP A 107 23.64 -17.57 22.64
CA ASP A 107 24.51 -16.57 23.22
C ASP A 107 24.28 -15.19 22.59
N ILE A 108 24.04 -15.14 21.27
CA ILE A 108 23.62 -13.93 20.57
C ILE A 108 22.29 -13.40 21.14
N ALA A 109 21.31 -14.27 21.33
CA ALA A 109 20.03 -13.91 21.92
C ALA A 109 20.15 -13.41 23.37
N ALA A 110 21.21 -13.81 24.08
CA ALA A 110 21.46 -13.42 25.48
C ALA A 110 22.29 -12.14 25.64
N LEU A 111 22.89 -11.60 24.57
CA LEU A 111 23.53 -10.29 24.62
C LEU A 111 22.52 -9.22 25.01
N THR A 112 22.94 -8.24 25.79
CA THR A 112 22.04 -7.12 26.07
C THR A 112 21.85 -6.26 24.81
N VAL A 113 20.77 -5.47 24.78
CA VAL A 113 20.53 -4.48 23.72
C VAL A 113 21.72 -3.51 23.61
N THR A 114 22.30 -3.11 24.74
CA THR A 114 23.48 -2.23 24.77
C THR A 114 24.75 -2.90 24.25
N ASP A 115 24.94 -4.19 24.50
CA ASP A 115 26.08 -4.94 23.99
C ASP A 115 25.95 -5.15 22.48
N THR A 116 24.75 -5.46 21.99
CA THR A 116 24.48 -5.60 20.55
C THR A 116 24.75 -4.29 19.82
N ALA A 117 24.29 -3.15 20.36
CA ALA A 117 24.56 -1.83 19.81
C ALA A 117 26.04 -1.39 19.92
N SER A 118 26.86 -2.12 20.70
CA SER A 118 28.30 -1.88 20.83
C SER A 118 29.14 -2.60 19.76
N LEU A 119 28.56 -3.57 19.04
CA LEU A 119 29.26 -4.25 17.95
C LEU A 119 29.75 -3.25 16.90
N THR A 120 30.98 -3.43 16.45
CA THR A 120 31.55 -2.72 15.32
C THR A 120 30.88 -3.17 14.02
N THR A 121 30.96 -2.35 12.97
CA THR A 121 30.43 -2.70 11.65
C THR A 121 31.07 -3.97 11.08
N ALA A 122 32.37 -4.20 11.35
CA ALA A 122 33.06 -5.42 10.95
C ALA A 122 32.54 -6.66 11.68
N GLN A 123 32.19 -6.55 12.97
CA GLN A 123 31.57 -7.63 13.73
C GLN A 123 30.14 -7.90 13.27
N THR A 124 29.33 -6.85 13.01
CA THR A 124 27.97 -7.00 12.46
C THR A 124 27.99 -7.71 11.10
N ALA A 125 28.91 -7.32 10.20
CA ALA A 125 29.10 -7.98 8.91
C ALA A 125 29.58 -9.44 9.04
N ALA A 126 30.20 -9.81 10.16
CA ALA A 126 30.71 -11.15 10.43
C ALA A 126 29.66 -12.10 11.04
N LEU A 127 28.49 -11.59 11.46
CA LEU A 127 27.40 -12.46 11.94
C LEU A 127 26.99 -13.45 10.86
N THR A 128 26.70 -14.69 11.24
CA THR A 128 26.07 -15.65 10.32
C THR A 128 24.58 -15.33 10.18
N THR A 129 23.93 -15.85 9.13
CA THR A 129 22.48 -15.71 8.98
C THR A 129 21.70 -16.32 10.15
N ALA A 130 22.18 -17.46 10.69
CA ALA A 130 21.58 -18.08 11.86
C ALA A 130 21.69 -17.19 13.11
N GLN A 131 22.79 -16.45 13.26
CA GLN A 131 22.96 -15.48 14.35
C GLN A 131 22.10 -14.23 14.14
N VAL A 132 21.91 -13.77 12.91
CA VAL A 132 20.98 -12.66 12.60
C VAL A 132 19.54 -13.05 12.96
N VAL A 133 19.09 -14.25 12.59
CA VAL A 133 17.78 -14.81 13.00
C VAL A 133 17.67 -14.97 14.52
N ALA A 134 18.77 -15.19 15.22
CA ALA A 134 18.77 -15.34 16.68
C ALA A 134 18.71 -14.01 17.44
N LEU A 135 18.89 -12.87 16.75
CA LEU A 135 18.68 -11.57 17.37
C LEU A 135 17.21 -11.41 17.72
N THR A 136 16.94 -10.90 18.91
CA THR A 136 15.61 -10.45 19.28
C THR A 136 15.27 -9.16 18.54
N THR A 137 13.99 -8.93 18.32
CA THR A 137 13.50 -7.69 17.69
C THR A 137 13.95 -6.41 18.42
N ALA A 138 14.09 -6.47 19.76
CA ALA A 138 14.62 -5.36 20.54
C ALA A 138 16.12 -5.10 20.29
N GLN A 139 16.90 -6.16 20.07
CA GLN A 139 18.32 -6.03 19.69
C GLN A 139 18.46 -5.48 18.26
N VAL A 140 17.65 -5.94 17.30
CA VAL A 140 17.65 -5.41 15.93
C VAL A 140 17.26 -3.93 15.90
N ALA A 141 16.18 -3.56 16.60
CA ALA A 141 15.72 -2.16 16.67
C ALA A 141 16.77 -1.21 17.28
N ALA A 142 17.72 -1.72 18.08
CA ALA A 142 18.78 -0.92 18.68
C ALA A 142 20.07 -0.84 17.84
N LEU A 143 20.17 -1.57 16.73
CA LEU A 143 21.32 -1.45 15.82
C LEU A 143 21.42 -0.03 15.27
N LYS A 144 22.63 0.52 15.26
CA LYS A 144 22.90 1.83 14.67
C LYS A 144 22.76 1.76 13.15
N VAL A 145 22.44 2.90 12.52
CA VAL A 145 22.37 3.04 11.06
C VAL A 145 23.64 2.51 10.36
N THR A 146 24.83 2.72 10.94
CA THR A 146 26.09 2.22 10.37
C THR A 146 26.23 0.69 10.46
N GLN A 147 25.62 0.06 11.47
CA GLN A 147 25.59 -1.41 11.62
C GLN A 147 24.60 -2.03 10.64
N ILE A 148 23.43 -1.42 10.46
CA ILE A 148 22.44 -1.84 9.45
C ILE A 148 23.05 -1.78 8.04
N ALA A 149 23.70 -0.66 7.69
CA ALA A 149 24.42 -0.50 6.42
C ALA A 149 25.54 -1.54 6.21
N ALA A 150 26.10 -2.10 7.29
CA ALA A 150 27.18 -3.08 7.25
C ALA A 150 26.69 -4.53 7.08
N LEU A 151 25.39 -4.80 7.18
CA LEU A 151 24.84 -6.13 6.91
C LEU A 151 25.10 -6.53 5.46
N THR A 152 25.25 -7.82 5.19
CA THR A 152 25.30 -8.36 3.85
C THR A 152 23.88 -8.56 3.31
N THR A 153 23.72 -8.65 2.00
CA THR A 153 22.41 -8.95 1.39
C THR A 153 21.83 -10.27 1.87
N THR A 154 22.68 -11.28 2.12
CA THR A 154 22.26 -12.58 2.68
C THR A 154 21.80 -12.47 4.13
N GLN A 155 22.42 -11.62 4.94
CA GLN A 155 21.95 -11.34 6.31
C GLN A 155 20.62 -10.59 6.31
N VAL A 156 20.45 -9.58 5.45
CA VAL A 156 19.19 -8.83 5.31
C VAL A 156 18.05 -9.76 4.87
N ALA A 157 18.28 -10.60 3.86
CA ALA A 157 17.31 -11.60 3.41
C ALA A 157 16.95 -12.65 4.49
N ALA A 158 17.83 -12.85 5.49
CA ALA A 158 17.59 -13.78 6.60
C ALA A 158 16.88 -13.14 7.80
N MET A 159 16.73 -11.81 7.86
CA MET A 159 16.03 -11.15 8.96
C MET A 159 14.57 -11.62 9.06
N GLU A 160 14.04 -11.73 10.27
CA GLU A 160 12.62 -12.07 10.43
C GLU A 160 11.73 -10.88 10.07
N THR A 161 10.49 -11.12 9.66
CA THR A 161 9.56 -10.05 9.27
C THR A 161 9.25 -9.10 10.43
N ALA A 162 9.19 -9.63 11.66
CA ALA A 162 9.03 -8.82 12.87
C ALA A 162 10.19 -7.84 13.09
N ASP A 163 11.42 -8.25 12.72
CA ASP A 163 12.61 -7.43 12.84
C ASP A 163 12.62 -6.31 11.80
N VAL A 164 12.26 -6.63 10.56
CA VAL A 164 12.13 -5.64 9.47
C VAL A 164 11.05 -4.61 9.81
N GLY A 165 9.89 -5.05 10.29
CA GLY A 165 8.80 -4.16 10.73
C GLY A 165 9.13 -3.34 11.99
N ALA A 166 10.18 -3.68 12.73
CA ALA A 166 10.66 -2.93 13.89
C ALA A 166 11.75 -1.90 13.55
N LEU A 167 12.31 -1.91 12.32
CA LEU A 167 13.27 -0.91 11.89
C LEU A 167 12.64 0.49 11.88
N THR A 168 13.39 1.48 12.35
CA THR A 168 13.03 2.89 12.17
C THR A 168 13.23 3.30 10.70
N SER A 169 12.54 4.36 10.25
CA SER A 169 12.76 4.91 8.91
C SER A 169 14.22 5.29 8.66
N ALA A 170 14.94 5.78 9.67
CA ALA A 170 16.37 6.10 9.55
C ALA A 170 17.27 4.86 9.39
N GLN A 171 16.91 3.73 10.00
CA GLN A 171 17.62 2.46 9.78
C GLN A 171 17.29 1.87 8.41
N LEU A 172 16.04 1.98 7.94
CA LEU A 172 15.65 1.55 6.60
C LEU A 172 16.40 2.34 5.52
N VAL A 173 16.45 3.67 5.62
CA VAL A 173 17.22 4.55 4.72
C VAL A 173 18.74 4.26 4.78
N ALA A 174 19.23 3.68 5.87
CA ALA A 174 20.63 3.29 5.97
C ALA A 174 20.95 2.00 5.20
N LEU A 175 19.95 1.24 4.76
CA LEU A 175 20.18 0.12 3.85
C LEU A 175 20.69 0.65 2.52
N THR A 176 21.67 -0.05 1.95
CA THR A 176 22.07 0.15 0.57
C THR A 176 20.98 -0.36 -0.37
N THR A 177 20.92 0.22 -1.57
CA THR A 177 20.01 -0.24 -2.63
C THR A 177 20.10 -1.74 -2.93
N ALA A 178 21.30 -2.33 -2.83
CA ALA A 178 21.49 -3.78 -3.00
C ALA A 178 20.89 -4.60 -1.84
N GLN A 179 20.90 -4.07 -0.61
CA GLN A 179 20.24 -4.69 0.55
C GLN A 179 18.72 -4.56 0.45
N VAL A 180 18.18 -3.42 0.02
CA VAL A 180 16.73 -3.26 -0.23
C VAL A 180 16.25 -4.25 -1.29
N ALA A 181 16.97 -4.37 -2.41
CA ALA A 181 16.67 -5.34 -3.45
C ALA A 181 16.77 -6.81 -2.97
N ALA A 182 17.49 -7.09 -1.88
CA ALA A 182 17.64 -8.42 -1.30
C ALA A 182 16.53 -8.79 -0.30
N LEU A 183 15.63 -7.85 0.08
CA LEU A 183 14.49 -8.15 0.93
C LEU A 183 13.60 -9.21 0.28
N THR A 184 12.99 -10.08 1.07
CA THR A 184 11.99 -11.03 0.56
C THR A 184 10.65 -10.33 0.40
N THR A 185 9.74 -10.91 -0.40
CA THR A 185 8.37 -10.39 -0.53
C THR A 185 7.64 -10.34 0.83
N ALA A 186 7.88 -11.32 1.71
CA ALA A 186 7.32 -11.33 3.06
C ALA A 186 7.89 -10.21 3.94
N GLN A 187 9.17 -9.85 3.77
CA GLN A 187 9.77 -8.72 4.48
C GLN A 187 9.26 -7.36 3.94
N ILE A 188 9.01 -7.25 2.64
CA ILE A 188 8.38 -6.05 2.03
C ILE A 188 6.97 -5.87 2.58
N ALA A 189 6.15 -6.93 2.62
CA ALA A 189 4.80 -6.89 3.19
C ALA A 189 4.77 -6.62 4.71
N ALA A 190 5.90 -6.74 5.41
CA ALA A 190 6.01 -6.43 6.83
C ALA A 190 6.43 -4.98 7.11
N LEU A 191 6.70 -4.19 6.07
CA LEU A 191 6.97 -2.77 6.20
C LEU A 191 5.68 -2.03 6.58
N LYS A 192 5.84 -0.84 7.14
CA LYS A 192 4.75 0.06 7.51
C LYS A 192 4.67 1.22 6.52
N PRO A 193 3.53 1.94 6.44
CA PRO A 193 3.39 3.12 5.59
C PRO A 193 4.51 4.18 5.79
N THR A 194 4.94 4.39 7.04
CA THR A 194 6.02 5.33 7.40
C THR A 194 7.43 4.85 7.01
N GLN A 195 7.59 3.55 6.79
CA GLN A 195 8.82 2.96 6.27
C GLN A 195 8.83 3.01 4.74
N ILE A 196 7.70 2.68 4.10
CA ILE A 196 7.53 2.74 2.64
C ILE A 196 7.74 4.16 2.11
N SER A 197 7.09 5.16 2.71
CA SER A 197 7.27 6.58 2.35
C SER A 197 8.69 7.11 2.60
N ALA A 198 9.51 6.41 3.39
CA ALA A 198 10.90 6.78 3.67
C ALA A 198 11.90 6.16 2.68
N LEU A 199 11.51 5.17 1.86
CA LEU A 199 12.40 4.56 0.86
C LEU A 199 12.92 5.62 -0.12
N GLU A 200 14.21 5.57 -0.46
CA GLU A 200 14.76 6.47 -1.46
C GLU A 200 14.28 6.04 -2.86
N THR A 201 14.19 6.99 -3.80
CA THR A 201 13.72 6.68 -5.17
C THR A 201 14.62 5.66 -5.88
N ALA A 202 15.91 5.65 -5.59
CA ALA A 202 16.85 4.64 -6.08
C ALA A 202 16.54 3.24 -5.55
N ASP A 203 16.07 3.14 -4.30
CA ASP A 203 15.69 1.88 -3.68
C ASP A 203 14.38 1.35 -4.25
N VAL A 204 13.39 2.23 -4.44
CA VAL A 204 12.12 1.89 -5.12
C VAL A 204 12.39 1.37 -6.53
N ALA A 205 13.26 2.04 -7.31
CA ALA A 205 13.63 1.58 -8.65
C ALA A 205 14.39 0.24 -8.67
N ALA A 206 15.03 -0.14 -7.56
CA ALA A 206 15.77 -1.40 -7.44
C ALA A 206 14.93 -2.58 -6.96
N LEU A 207 13.70 -2.34 -6.48
CA LEU A 207 12.78 -3.42 -6.13
C LEU A 207 12.50 -4.31 -7.35
N THR A 208 12.47 -5.60 -7.14
CA THR A 208 12.01 -6.58 -8.12
C THR A 208 10.51 -6.43 -8.35
N THR A 209 10.03 -6.90 -9.52
CA THR A 209 8.60 -6.93 -9.82
C THR A 209 7.80 -7.76 -8.80
N ALA A 210 8.36 -8.84 -8.27
CA ALA A 210 7.74 -9.63 -7.22
C ALA A 210 7.61 -8.87 -5.89
N GLN A 211 8.61 -8.05 -5.53
CA GLN A 211 8.53 -7.18 -4.36
C GLN A 211 7.50 -6.08 -4.54
N ILE A 212 7.37 -5.49 -5.73
CA ILE A 212 6.32 -4.49 -6.02
C ILE A 212 4.92 -5.08 -5.85
N VAL A 213 4.67 -6.29 -6.37
CA VAL A 213 3.38 -6.98 -6.20
C VAL A 213 3.10 -7.31 -4.73
N ALA A 214 4.13 -7.48 -3.89
CA ALA A 214 3.99 -7.79 -2.48
C ALA A 214 3.70 -6.57 -1.58
N ILE A 215 3.77 -5.33 -2.11
CA ILE A 215 3.39 -4.13 -1.36
C ILE A 215 1.88 -4.14 -1.18
N GLU A 216 1.41 -4.10 0.07
CA GLU A 216 -0.03 -4.09 0.39
C GLU A 216 -0.69 -2.79 -0.10
N THR A 217 -2.01 -2.78 -0.30
CA THR A 217 -2.72 -1.63 -0.89
C THR A 217 -2.63 -0.38 -0.01
N THR A 218 -2.68 -0.54 1.32
CA THR A 218 -2.47 0.53 2.31
C THR A 218 -1.07 1.13 2.24
N ASP A 219 -0.05 0.31 1.99
CA ASP A 219 1.34 0.73 1.81
C ASP A 219 1.58 1.38 0.44
N MET A 220 0.89 0.91 -0.60
CA MET A 220 0.92 1.51 -1.94
C MET A 220 0.43 2.97 -1.88
N ALA A 221 -0.64 3.22 -1.13
CA ALA A 221 -1.17 4.56 -0.88
C ALA A 221 -0.18 5.46 -0.11
N ALA A 222 0.81 4.89 0.59
CA ALA A 222 1.82 5.64 1.33
C ALA A 222 3.00 6.12 0.46
N LEU A 223 3.12 5.67 -0.80
CA LEU A 223 4.18 6.12 -1.69
C LEU A 223 4.09 7.63 -1.95
N THR A 224 5.22 8.31 -1.93
CA THR A 224 5.29 9.69 -2.41
C THR A 224 5.20 9.74 -3.94
N THR A 225 4.79 10.89 -4.48
CA THR A 225 4.76 11.12 -5.93
C THR A 225 6.14 10.93 -6.58
N ALA A 226 7.21 11.27 -5.88
CA ALA A 226 8.58 11.02 -6.35
C ALA A 226 8.91 9.52 -6.44
N GLN A 227 8.39 8.70 -5.52
CA GLN A 227 8.61 7.25 -5.54
C GLN A 227 7.78 6.57 -6.65
N VAL A 228 6.54 6.99 -6.86
CA VAL A 228 5.71 6.50 -7.98
C VAL A 228 6.37 6.85 -9.33
N ALA A 229 6.84 8.09 -9.50
CA ALA A 229 7.59 8.50 -10.69
C ALA A 229 8.91 7.74 -10.88
N ALA A 230 9.48 7.18 -9.80
CA ALA A 230 10.72 6.40 -9.84
C ALA A 230 10.52 4.93 -10.21
N LEU A 231 9.28 4.42 -10.24
CA LEU A 231 9.01 3.05 -10.69
C LEU A 231 9.53 2.85 -12.11
N THR A 232 10.17 1.72 -12.37
CA THR A 232 10.54 1.34 -13.73
C THR A 232 9.30 0.92 -14.52
N THR A 233 9.38 0.92 -15.85
CA THR A 233 8.30 0.42 -16.71
C THR A 233 7.96 -1.05 -16.43
N ALA A 234 8.96 -1.87 -16.09
CA ALA A 234 8.74 -3.26 -15.71
C ALA A 234 7.98 -3.39 -14.38
N GLN A 235 8.22 -2.49 -13.42
CA GLN A 235 7.49 -2.44 -12.15
C GLN A 235 6.06 -1.92 -12.33
N ALA A 236 5.86 -0.87 -13.12
CA ALA A 236 4.53 -0.34 -13.44
C ALA A 236 3.65 -1.39 -14.14
N ALA A 237 4.23 -2.17 -15.06
CA ALA A 237 3.52 -3.23 -15.78
C ALA A 237 3.02 -4.38 -14.89
N VAL A 238 3.54 -4.55 -13.67
CA VAL A 238 3.11 -5.61 -12.74
C VAL A 238 2.22 -5.12 -11.60
N LEU A 239 1.94 -3.81 -11.51
CA LEU A 239 1.04 -3.29 -10.48
C LEU A 239 -0.35 -3.94 -10.60
N THR A 240 -0.89 -4.41 -9.50
CA THR A 240 -2.22 -5.01 -9.51
C THR A 240 -3.29 -3.93 -9.60
N THR A 241 -4.46 -4.26 -10.13
CA THR A 241 -5.60 -3.32 -10.17
C THR A 241 -6.01 -2.87 -8.76
N ALA A 242 -5.91 -3.75 -7.76
CA ALA A 242 -6.15 -3.40 -6.36
C ALA A 242 -5.12 -2.40 -5.83
N GLN A 243 -3.84 -2.51 -6.20
CA GLN A 243 -2.82 -1.53 -5.81
C GLN A 243 -3.08 -0.17 -6.47
N LEU A 244 -3.45 -0.15 -7.75
CA LEU A 244 -3.72 1.06 -8.52
C LEU A 244 -4.97 1.80 -8.00
N SER A 245 -6.01 1.07 -7.62
CA SER A 245 -7.25 1.66 -7.10
C SER A 245 -7.12 2.32 -5.74
N HIS A 246 -6.01 2.09 -5.02
CA HIS A 246 -5.72 2.72 -3.72
C HIS A 246 -4.72 3.88 -3.83
N LEU A 247 -4.31 4.26 -5.05
CA LEU A 247 -3.50 5.46 -5.26
C LEU A 247 -4.38 6.71 -5.20
N SER A 248 -3.89 7.75 -4.53
CA SER A 248 -4.47 9.08 -4.63
C SER A 248 -4.28 9.64 -6.04
N MET A 249 -5.14 10.58 -6.44
CA MET A 249 -5.00 11.23 -7.75
C MET A 249 -3.62 11.91 -7.90
N THR A 250 -3.06 12.49 -6.83
CA THR A 250 -1.70 13.06 -6.91
C THR A 250 -0.61 12.03 -7.20
N GLN A 251 -0.78 10.77 -6.76
CA GLN A 251 0.14 9.68 -7.10
C GLN A 251 -0.09 9.21 -8.53
N VAL A 252 -1.35 9.07 -8.97
CA VAL A 252 -1.68 8.78 -10.36
C VAL A 252 -1.05 9.83 -11.29
N ASP A 253 -1.07 11.10 -10.88
CA ASP A 253 -0.48 12.23 -11.60
C ASP A 253 1.03 12.13 -11.81
N SER A 254 1.70 11.38 -10.94
CA SER A 254 3.14 11.25 -10.95
C SER A 254 3.63 10.09 -11.82
N PHE A 255 2.73 9.28 -12.39
CA PHE A 255 3.12 8.34 -13.42
C PHE A 255 3.63 9.08 -14.66
N THR A 256 4.77 8.62 -15.16
CA THR A 256 5.36 9.04 -16.42
C THR A 256 4.62 8.38 -17.60
N THR A 257 4.66 9.01 -18.76
CA THR A 257 4.13 8.47 -20.02
C THR A 257 4.64 7.05 -20.31
N ALA A 258 5.92 6.79 -20.06
CA ALA A 258 6.52 5.46 -20.29
C ALA A 258 5.97 4.38 -19.35
N GLN A 259 5.66 4.73 -18.09
CA GLN A 259 5.03 3.80 -17.14
C GLN A 259 3.59 3.46 -17.55
N LEU A 260 2.79 4.47 -17.93
CA LEU A 260 1.41 4.27 -18.42
C LEU A 260 1.39 3.45 -19.74
N GLN A 261 2.36 3.68 -20.62
CA GLN A 261 2.54 2.87 -21.82
C GLN A 261 2.87 1.40 -21.52
N ALA A 262 3.57 1.11 -20.43
CA ALA A 262 3.89 -0.25 -20.01
C ALA A 262 2.72 -0.99 -19.33
N MET A 263 1.70 -0.28 -18.85
CA MET A 263 0.51 -0.85 -18.22
C MET A 263 -0.44 -1.52 -19.24
N THR A 264 -1.34 -2.38 -18.77
CA THR A 264 -2.47 -2.91 -19.54
C THR A 264 -3.65 -1.95 -19.52
N ALA A 265 -4.63 -2.13 -20.41
CA ALA A 265 -5.88 -1.34 -20.38
C ALA A 265 -6.58 -1.47 -19.01
N THR A 266 -6.71 -2.69 -18.48
CA THR A 266 -7.32 -2.93 -17.17
C THR A 266 -6.57 -2.26 -16.01
N GLN A 267 -5.24 -2.11 -16.11
CA GLN A 267 -4.47 -1.34 -15.12
C GLN A 267 -4.78 0.16 -15.23
N ILE A 268 -4.90 0.69 -16.44
CA ILE A 268 -5.28 2.09 -16.66
C ILE A 268 -6.69 2.36 -16.12
N ASP A 269 -7.65 1.47 -16.36
CA ASP A 269 -9.03 1.59 -15.84
C ASP A 269 -9.05 1.59 -14.30
N ALA A 270 -8.15 0.83 -13.67
CA ALA A 270 -8.03 0.76 -12.21
C ALA A 270 -7.49 2.06 -11.58
N LEU A 271 -7.03 3.04 -12.36
CA LEU A 271 -6.65 4.37 -11.87
C LEU A 271 -7.87 5.26 -11.56
N ALA A 272 -9.09 4.72 -11.67
CA ALA A 272 -10.36 5.40 -11.40
C ALA A 272 -10.55 6.67 -12.26
N LEU A 273 -10.11 6.59 -13.52
CA LEU A 273 -10.35 7.61 -14.53
C LEU A 273 -11.57 7.22 -15.37
N SER A 274 -12.36 8.18 -15.82
CA SER A 274 -13.51 7.95 -16.70
C SER A 274 -13.21 8.44 -18.11
N THR A 275 -13.73 7.73 -19.11
CA THR A 275 -13.41 8.03 -20.51
C THR A 275 -14.63 8.46 -21.31
N PRO A 276 -14.38 9.29 -22.33
CA PRO A 276 -15.10 9.14 -23.59
C PRO A 276 -14.18 9.21 -24.83
N LEU A 277 -14.75 8.87 -25.99
CA LEU A 277 -14.16 9.09 -27.30
C LEU A 277 -14.22 10.58 -27.69
N VAL A 278 -13.06 11.12 -28.07
CA VAL A 278 -12.86 12.50 -28.54
C VAL A 278 -12.33 12.47 -29.98
N LEU A 279 -12.97 13.22 -30.86
CA LEU A 279 -12.61 13.40 -32.25
C LEU A 279 -11.72 14.65 -32.40
N ASP A 280 -10.60 14.50 -33.08
CA ASP A 280 -9.83 15.63 -33.60
C ASP A 280 -10.57 16.20 -34.83
N LEU A 281 -11.22 17.35 -34.66
CA LEU A 281 -12.01 17.99 -35.72
C LEU A 281 -11.22 19.03 -36.52
N ASN A 282 -10.07 19.48 -36.00
CA ASN A 282 -9.35 20.62 -36.54
C ASN A 282 -8.00 20.23 -37.19
N GLY A 283 -7.56 18.98 -36.97
CA GLY A 283 -6.35 18.39 -37.55
C GLY A 283 -5.08 18.66 -36.74
N ASP A 284 -5.18 19.12 -35.49
CA ASP A 284 -4.03 19.36 -34.61
C ASP A 284 -3.77 18.23 -33.59
N GLY A 285 -4.47 17.11 -33.74
CA GLY A 285 -4.49 15.99 -32.80
C GLY A 285 -5.56 16.18 -31.73
N VAL A 286 -5.88 15.12 -30.98
CA VAL A 286 -6.82 15.23 -29.86
C VAL A 286 -6.18 16.03 -28.73
N GLN A 287 -6.82 17.12 -28.34
CA GLN A 287 -6.34 18.06 -27.34
C GLN A 287 -7.33 18.20 -26.18
N THR A 288 -6.80 18.29 -24.97
CA THR A 288 -7.61 18.37 -23.75
C THR A 288 -7.27 19.59 -22.90
N THR A 289 -8.15 19.93 -21.98
CA THR A 289 -7.95 20.95 -20.94
C THR A 289 -7.83 20.27 -19.58
N HIS A 290 -7.04 20.87 -18.69
CA HIS A 290 -6.86 20.38 -17.33
C HIS A 290 -8.14 20.60 -16.50
N LEU A 291 -8.44 19.73 -15.53
CA LEU A 291 -9.62 19.83 -14.66
C LEU A 291 -9.75 21.19 -13.93
N SER A 292 -8.62 21.88 -13.70
CA SER A 292 -8.60 23.23 -13.13
C SER A 292 -9.24 24.29 -14.02
N ASN A 293 -9.54 23.98 -15.28
CA ASN A 293 -10.34 24.82 -16.16
C ASN A 293 -11.80 24.92 -15.67
N GLY A 294 -12.23 24.01 -14.78
CA GLY A 294 -13.46 24.12 -14.02
C GLY A 294 -14.69 23.54 -14.71
N VAL A 295 -14.51 22.77 -15.79
CA VAL A 295 -15.60 22.01 -16.43
C VAL A 295 -16.15 21.01 -15.43
N LYS A 296 -17.48 20.91 -15.33
CA LYS A 296 -18.14 19.96 -14.45
C LYS A 296 -19.09 19.07 -15.23
N PHE A 297 -18.85 17.77 -15.19
CA PHE A 297 -19.66 16.79 -15.90
C PHE A 297 -19.74 15.48 -15.10
N ASP A 298 -20.86 14.78 -15.26
CA ASP A 298 -21.09 13.48 -14.65
C ASP A 298 -20.60 12.41 -15.65
N LEU A 299 -19.28 12.19 -15.71
CA LEU A 299 -18.69 11.25 -16.68
C LEU A 299 -18.98 9.79 -16.34
N ASN A 300 -19.23 9.47 -15.07
CA ASN A 300 -19.46 8.12 -14.62
C ASN A 300 -20.96 7.73 -14.61
N ALA A 301 -21.86 8.68 -14.83
CA ALA A 301 -23.32 8.55 -14.82
C ALA A 301 -23.87 8.09 -13.45
N ASP A 302 -23.31 8.63 -12.38
CA ASP A 302 -23.74 8.37 -11.00
C ASP A 302 -24.73 9.41 -10.43
N GLY A 303 -25.04 10.45 -11.21
CA GLY A 303 -25.92 11.55 -10.83
C GLY A 303 -25.18 12.76 -10.25
N HIS A 304 -23.85 12.73 -10.12
CA HIS A 304 -23.03 13.79 -9.55
C HIS A 304 -22.04 14.35 -10.58
N LYS A 305 -22.06 15.67 -10.74
CA LYS A 305 -21.08 16.36 -11.60
C LYS A 305 -19.79 16.64 -10.84
N GLU A 306 -18.70 16.08 -11.34
CA GLU A 306 -17.34 16.28 -10.82
C GLU A 306 -16.59 17.30 -11.67
N ALA A 307 -15.61 18.00 -11.09
CA ALA A 307 -14.71 18.79 -11.92
C ALA A 307 -13.85 17.82 -12.72
N THR A 308 -13.83 17.99 -14.04
CA THR A 308 -13.17 17.03 -14.91
C THR A 308 -12.29 17.74 -15.94
N GLY A 309 -11.23 17.06 -16.37
CA GLY A 309 -10.56 17.41 -17.62
C GLY A 309 -11.53 17.27 -18.78
N TRP A 310 -11.24 17.95 -19.89
CA TRP A 310 -12.23 18.08 -20.95
C TRP A 310 -11.60 18.17 -22.32
N ALA A 311 -12.35 17.89 -23.39
CA ALA A 311 -11.90 18.18 -24.76
C ALA A 311 -11.75 19.69 -24.96
N THR A 312 -10.78 20.14 -25.76
CA THR A 312 -10.71 21.55 -26.15
C THR A 312 -11.88 21.89 -27.09
N GLY A 313 -12.27 23.17 -27.16
CA GLY A 313 -13.36 23.60 -28.05
C GLY A 313 -13.10 23.46 -29.56
N GLY A 314 -11.91 22.99 -29.96
CA GLY A 314 -11.56 22.64 -31.34
C GLY A 314 -11.81 21.16 -31.68
N ASP A 315 -12.14 20.34 -30.69
CA ASP A 315 -12.41 18.91 -30.79
C ASP A 315 -13.86 18.61 -30.35
N GLY A 316 -14.29 17.35 -30.48
CA GLY A 316 -15.66 16.98 -30.12
C GLY A 316 -15.79 15.62 -29.47
N LEU A 317 -16.73 15.49 -28.54
CA LEU A 317 -17.06 14.23 -27.87
C LEU A 317 -18.04 13.43 -28.74
N LEU A 318 -17.81 12.13 -28.94
CA LEU A 318 -18.77 11.27 -29.65
C LEU A 318 -19.93 10.91 -28.73
N THR A 319 -21.16 11.09 -29.21
CA THR A 319 -22.36 10.94 -28.37
C THR A 319 -23.48 10.17 -29.08
N LEU A 320 -24.38 9.61 -28.28
CA LEU A 320 -25.66 9.05 -28.71
C LEU A 320 -26.72 9.45 -27.69
N ASP A 321 -27.66 10.30 -28.12
CA ASP A 321 -28.82 10.69 -27.31
C ASP A 321 -29.78 9.50 -27.16
N LEU A 322 -29.71 8.85 -26.00
CA LEU A 322 -30.45 7.62 -25.72
C LEU A 322 -31.88 7.90 -25.25
N ASN A 323 -32.09 9.04 -24.60
CA ASN A 323 -33.37 9.40 -24.00
C ASN A 323 -34.25 10.27 -24.95
N GLY A 324 -33.66 10.80 -26.03
CA GLY A 324 -34.32 11.57 -27.07
C GLY A 324 -34.64 13.02 -26.69
N ASP A 325 -33.98 13.58 -25.67
CA ASP A 325 -34.20 14.94 -25.20
C ASP A 325 -33.36 16.01 -25.92
N GLY A 326 -32.43 15.58 -26.78
CA GLY A 326 -31.55 16.42 -27.58
C GLY A 326 -30.38 17.04 -26.80
N GLN A 327 -30.10 16.55 -25.60
CA GLN A 327 -28.96 16.93 -24.75
C GLN A 327 -28.11 15.71 -24.40
N VAL A 328 -26.89 15.99 -23.93
CA VAL A 328 -25.96 15.01 -23.39
C VAL A 328 -25.86 15.31 -21.91
N ASN A 329 -26.53 14.48 -21.11
CA ASN A 329 -26.80 14.79 -19.70
C ASN A 329 -25.67 14.29 -18.79
N ASP A 330 -25.13 13.12 -19.11
CA ASP A 330 -24.11 12.41 -18.35
C ASP A 330 -23.31 11.46 -19.28
N GLY A 331 -22.37 10.71 -18.71
CA GLY A 331 -21.47 9.82 -19.43
C GLY A 331 -22.15 8.60 -20.05
N SER A 332 -23.41 8.29 -19.74
CA SER A 332 -24.14 7.19 -20.38
C SER A 332 -24.51 7.48 -21.84
N GLU A 333 -24.51 8.76 -22.21
CA GLU A 333 -24.75 9.25 -23.58
C GLU A 333 -23.46 9.57 -24.34
N LEU A 334 -22.31 9.41 -23.67
CA LEU A 334 -20.98 9.49 -24.26
C LEU A 334 -20.45 8.09 -24.58
N PHE A 335 -19.68 7.99 -25.65
CA PHE A 335 -18.97 6.75 -25.97
C PHE A 335 -17.77 6.57 -25.06
N GLY A 336 -17.94 5.84 -23.96
CA GLY A 336 -16.91 5.70 -22.94
C GLY A 336 -17.22 4.59 -21.93
N SER A 337 -16.50 4.59 -20.82
CA SER A 337 -16.64 3.58 -19.75
C SER A 337 -18.02 3.53 -19.07
N SER A 338 -18.85 4.57 -19.24
CA SER A 338 -20.22 4.62 -18.70
C SER A 338 -21.31 4.27 -19.72
N PHE A 339 -20.92 3.98 -20.96
CA PHE A 339 -21.85 3.52 -21.98
C PHE A 339 -22.32 2.10 -21.67
N ARG A 340 -23.65 1.86 -21.71
CA ARG A 340 -24.22 0.52 -21.50
C ARG A 340 -24.26 -0.26 -22.81
N LEU A 341 -23.59 -1.40 -22.81
CA LEU A 341 -23.62 -2.38 -23.90
C LEU A 341 -25.00 -3.04 -24.00
N PRO A 342 -25.34 -3.66 -25.15
CA PRO A 342 -26.64 -4.33 -25.35
C PRO A 342 -26.97 -5.44 -24.35
N ASP A 343 -25.96 -6.04 -23.70
CA ASP A 343 -26.14 -7.05 -22.66
C ASP A 343 -26.40 -6.46 -21.26
N GLY A 344 -26.39 -5.13 -21.15
CA GLY A 344 -26.62 -4.37 -19.91
C GLY A 344 -25.37 -4.08 -19.10
N SER A 345 -24.21 -4.64 -19.48
CA SER A 345 -22.92 -4.31 -18.85
C SER A 345 -22.41 -2.93 -19.30
N LEU A 346 -21.50 -2.34 -18.53
CA LEU A 346 -20.79 -1.14 -18.97
C LEU A 346 -19.64 -1.52 -19.89
N ALA A 347 -19.39 -0.69 -20.91
CA ALA A 347 -18.20 -0.82 -21.74
C ALA A 347 -16.94 -0.57 -20.88
N LYS A 348 -15.84 -1.25 -21.18
CA LYS A 348 -14.54 -0.95 -20.54
C LYS A 348 -14.01 0.39 -20.97
N ASP A 349 -14.19 0.70 -22.24
CA ASP A 349 -13.68 1.89 -22.90
C ASP A 349 -14.65 2.31 -24.04
N GLY A 350 -14.44 3.50 -24.58
CA GLY A 350 -15.27 4.08 -25.62
C GLY A 350 -15.19 3.35 -26.96
N PHE A 351 -14.08 2.66 -27.26
CA PHE A 351 -13.99 1.83 -28.47
C PHE A 351 -14.78 0.53 -28.33
N GLU A 352 -14.82 -0.11 -27.15
CA GLU A 352 -15.72 -1.24 -26.89
C GLU A 352 -17.19 -0.82 -27.02
N ALA A 353 -17.52 0.37 -26.53
CA ALA A 353 -18.84 0.96 -26.76
C ALA A 353 -19.13 1.13 -28.25
N LEU A 354 -18.18 1.65 -29.04
CA LEU A 354 -18.35 1.89 -30.48
C LEU A 354 -18.46 0.58 -31.28
N VAL A 355 -17.67 -0.45 -30.94
CA VAL A 355 -17.75 -1.79 -31.53
C VAL A 355 -19.16 -2.37 -31.39
N SER A 356 -19.89 -2.04 -30.33
CA SER A 356 -21.26 -2.53 -30.14
C SER A 356 -22.26 -2.06 -31.21
N LEU A 357 -21.91 -1.03 -32.00
CA LEU A 357 -22.73 -0.53 -33.10
C LEU A 357 -22.36 -1.12 -34.47
N ASP A 358 -21.23 -1.84 -34.59
CA ASP A 358 -20.85 -2.55 -35.81
C ASP A 358 -21.74 -3.80 -35.97
N SER A 359 -22.87 -3.59 -36.63
CA SER A 359 -23.96 -4.55 -36.75
C SER A 359 -23.71 -5.60 -37.84
N ASN A 360 -22.83 -5.30 -38.78
CA ASN A 360 -22.47 -6.17 -39.90
C ASN A 360 -21.11 -6.88 -39.68
N HIS A 361 -20.39 -6.51 -38.62
CA HIS A 361 -19.07 -7.01 -38.21
C HIS A 361 -17.99 -6.82 -39.28
N ASP A 362 -18.02 -5.69 -39.99
CA ASP A 362 -17.04 -5.36 -41.03
C ASP A 362 -15.79 -4.63 -40.50
N GLY A 363 -15.75 -4.33 -39.19
CA GLY A 363 -14.64 -3.64 -38.54
C GLY A 363 -14.72 -2.12 -38.65
N ALA A 364 -15.87 -1.58 -39.04
CA ALA A 364 -16.14 -0.16 -39.10
C ALA A 364 -17.58 0.15 -38.67
N VAL A 365 -17.81 1.34 -38.13
CA VAL A 365 -19.15 1.87 -37.86
C VAL A 365 -19.46 2.92 -38.92
N ASN A 366 -20.35 2.59 -39.85
CA ASN A 366 -20.64 3.40 -41.04
C ASN A 366 -22.14 3.38 -41.40
N GLY A 367 -22.50 3.98 -42.54
CA GLY A 367 -23.91 4.07 -42.98
C GLY A 367 -24.64 2.74 -43.22
N ALA A 368 -23.94 1.60 -43.17
CA ALA A 368 -24.55 0.27 -43.17
C ALA A 368 -25.10 -0.13 -41.78
N ASP A 369 -24.67 0.55 -40.72
CA ASP A 369 -25.05 0.26 -39.34
C ASP A 369 -26.29 1.02 -38.89
N GLN A 370 -27.14 0.31 -38.14
CA GLN A 370 -28.49 0.78 -37.81
C GLN A 370 -28.50 2.11 -37.05
N LEU A 371 -27.51 2.34 -36.20
CA LEU A 371 -27.43 3.49 -35.30
C LEU A 371 -26.48 4.59 -35.79
N PHE A 372 -25.75 4.38 -36.90
CA PHE A 372 -24.79 5.37 -37.41
C PHE A 372 -25.42 6.74 -37.66
N ALA A 373 -26.64 6.77 -38.20
CA ALA A 373 -27.35 8.01 -38.48
C ALA A 373 -27.83 8.75 -37.21
N SER A 374 -27.83 8.09 -36.06
CA SER A 374 -28.22 8.66 -34.77
C SER A 374 -27.04 9.24 -33.98
N LEU A 375 -25.81 8.92 -34.38
CA LEU A 375 -24.61 9.43 -33.73
C LEU A 375 -24.48 10.95 -33.94
N GLN A 376 -23.98 11.62 -32.91
CA GLN A 376 -23.70 13.05 -32.92
C GLN A 376 -22.31 13.31 -32.34
N VAL A 377 -21.82 14.52 -32.57
CA VAL A 377 -20.59 15.03 -31.99
C VAL A 377 -20.93 16.28 -31.20
N TRP A 378 -20.57 16.28 -29.92
CA TRP A 378 -20.73 17.43 -29.05
C TRP A 378 -19.43 18.25 -29.03
N VAL A 379 -19.49 19.46 -29.59
CA VAL A 379 -18.40 20.44 -29.58
C VAL A 379 -18.72 21.50 -28.53
N ASP A 380 -18.22 21.28 -27.32
CA ASP A 380 -18.32 22.25 -26.23
C ASP A 380 -17.31 23.40 -26.43
N ALA A 381 -17.65 24.33 -27.32
CA ALA A 381 -16.78 25.44 -27.70
C ALA A 381 -16.52 26.44 -26.56
N ASN A 382 -17.38 26.46 -25.54
CA ASN A 382 -17.29 27.39 -24.42
C ASN A 382 -16.66 26.76 -23.16
N ASN A 383 -16.50 25.42 -23.15
CA ASN A 383 -15.98 24.60 -22.07
C ASN A 383 -16.75 24.77 -20.74
N ASP A 384 -18.07 24.72 -20.79
CA ASP A 384 -18.94 24.77 -19.59
C ASP A 384 -19.50 23.40 -19.18
N GLY A 385 -19.31 22.35 -19.97
CA GLY A 385 -19.79 21.00 -19.68
C GLY A 385 -21.32 20.86 -19.75
N VAL A 386 -22.00 21.72 -20.51
CA VAL A 386 -23.45 21.66 -20.72
C VAL A 386 -23.74 21.65 -22.21
N SER A 387 -24.36 20.58 -22.73
CA SER A 387 -24.69 20.47 -24.15
C SER A 387 -25.73 21.52 -24.57
N GLY A 388 -25.26 22.60 -25.20
CA GLY A 388 -26.07 23.74 -25.59
C GLY A 388 -26.66 23.63 -27.00
N LYS A 389 -27.65 24.49 -27.28
CA LYS A 389 -28.21 24.62 -28.63
C LYS A 389 -27.17 25.21 -29.58
N GLY A 390 -26.69 24.40 -30.52
CA GLY A 390 -25.69 24.78 -31.52
C GLY A 390 -24.31 24.14 -31.31
N GLU A 391 -24.14 23.37 -30.24
CA GLU A 391 -22.92 22.60 -29.93
C GLU A 391 -23.02 21.13 -30.35
N MET A 392 -24.25 20.65 -30.59
CA MET A 392 -24.51 19.31 -31.11
C MET A 392 -24.49 19.31 -32.63
N HIS A 393 -23.63 18.48 -33.21
CA HIS A 393 -23.47 18.34 -34.66
C HIS A 393 -23.78 16.91 -35.10
N THR A 394 -24.52 16.76 -36.19
CA THR A 394 -24.71 15.45 -36.82
C THR A 394 -23.46 15.04 -37.60
N LEU A 395 -23.21 13.73 -37.72
CA LEU A 395 -22.10 13.23 -38.55
C LEU A 395 -22.12 13.79 -39.98
N LYS A 396 -23.32 13.94 -40.55
CA LYS A 396 -23.51 14.49 -41.89
C LYS A 396 -23.09 15.96 -42.00
N GLU A 397 -23.32 16.77 -40.97
CA GLU A 397 -22.89 18.19 -40.95
C GLU A 397 -21.37 18.30 -40.90
N LEU A 398 -20.71 17.39 -40.17
CA LEU A 398 -19.26 17.28 -40.11
C LEU A 398 -18.65 16.51 -41.29
N GLY A 399 -19.49 15.94 -42.16
CA GLY A 399 -19.05 15.14 -43.29
C GLY A 399 -18.43 13.80 -42.91
N ILE A 400 -18.61 13.32 -41.67
CA ILE A 400 -18.11 12.03 -41.19
C ILE A 400 -18.90 10.89 -41.84
N THR A 401 -18.19 9.89 -42.36
CA THR A 401 -18.76 8.77 -43.12
C THR A 401 -18.49 7.40 -42.52
N GLN A 402 -17.46 7.29 -41.68
CA GLN A 402 -17.04 6.02 -41.09
C GLN A 402 -16.17 6.27 -39.86
N PHE A 403 -16.32 5.43 -38.83
CA PHE A 403 -15.33 5.23 -37.78
C PHE A 403 -14.67 3.87 -37.96
N ASN A 404 -13.34 3.83 -37.94
CA ASN A 404 -12.58 2.59 -38.00
C ASN A 404 -12.44 2.00 -36.58
N LEU A 405 -12.41 0.68 -36.48
CA LEU A 405 -12.30 -0.04 -35.19
C LEU A 405 -10.93 -0.69 -34.99
N ASP A 406 -9.94 -0.35 -35.82
CA ASP A 406 -8.55 -0.71 -35.59
C ASP A 406 -7.95 0.22 -34.53
N VAL A 407 -7.99 -0.25 -33.28
CA VAL A 407 -7.52 0.51 -32.12
C VAL A 407 -6.05 0.25 -31.86
N ALA A 408 -5.27 1.31 -31.72
CA ALA A 408 -3.89 1.28 -31.24
C ALA A 408 -3.77 1.94 -29.87
N LYS A 409 -2.72 1.56 -29.14
CA LYS A 409 -2.41 2.13 -27.82
C LYS A 409 -1.39 3.25 -27.98
N THR A 410 -1.73 4.45 -27.51
CA THR A 410 -0.86 5.65 -27.61
C THR A 410 -0.35 6.12 -26.24
N ALA A 411 -1.19 6.04 -25.20
CA ALA A 411 -0.89 6.43 -23.82
C ALA A 411 -0.04 7.71 -23.73
N GLU A 412 -0.65 8.84 -24.08
CA GLU A 412 -0.10 10.19 -23.99
C GLU A 412 -0.78 10.97 -22.87
N LEU A 413 0.01 11.72 -22.08
CA LEU A 413 -0.53 12.62 -21.05
C LEU A 413 -0.67 14.03 -21.61
N ASN A 414 -1.89 14.51 -21.75
CA ASN A 414 -2.23 15.85 -22.24
C ASN A 414 -2.97 16.61 -21.13
N HIS A 415 -2.37 17.68 -20.60
CA HIS A 415 -2.97 18.50 -19.53
C HIS A 415 -3.54 17.70 -18.35
N GLY A 416 -2.87 16.62 -17.95
CA GLY A 416 -3.30 15.71 -16.88
C GLY A 416 -4.21 14.57 -17.35
N ASN A 417 -4.86 14.68 -18.48
CA ASN A 417 -5.71 13.61 -19.02
C ASN A 417 -4.87 12.61 -19.81
N LEU A 418 -5.29 11.35 -19.84
CA LEU A 418 -4.61 10.30 -20.57
C LEU A 418 -5.35 10.01 -21.88
N ILE A 419 -4.71 10.31 -23.00
CA ILE A 419 -5.12 9.85 -24.33
C ILE A 419 -4.56 8.42 -24.47
N GLY A 420 -5.40 7.42 -24.19
CA GLY A 420 -4.94 6.05 -23.94
C GLY A 420 -4.96 5.16 -25.18
N LEU A 421 -6.00 5.31 -26.00
CA LEU A 421 -6.23 4.54 -27.22
C LEU A 421 -6.54 5.49 -28.37
N ASP A 422 -6.14 5.13 -29.58
CA ASP A 422 -6.50 5.86 -30.79
C ASP A 422 -6.98 4.94 -31.91
N SER A 423 -7.77 5.51 -32.80
CA SER A 423 -8.12 4.95 -34.09
C SER A 423 -8.39 6.12 -35.05
N SER A 424 -9.15 5.88 -36.11
CA SER A 424 -9.41 6.89 -37.14
C SER A 424 -10.87 6.95 -37.57
N TYR A 425 -11.27 8.10 -38.11
CA TYR A 425 -12.55 8.30 -38.78
C TYR A 425 -12.35 8.95 -40.15
N GLU A 426 -13.22 8.60 -41.09
CA GLU A 426 -13.14 9.07 -42.48
C GLU A 426 -14.22 10.09 -42.79
N THR A 427 -13.85 11.15 -43.50
CA THR A 427 -14.78 12.18 -43.96
C THR A 427 -15.07 12.06 -45.46
N SER A 428 -16.15 12.69 -45.90
CA SER A 428 -16.68 12.59 -47.27
C SER A 428 -15.76 13.15 -48.36
N ASP A 429 -14.72 13.90 -47.99
CA ASP A 429 -13.66 14.35 -48.89
C ASP A 429 -12.52 13.31 -49.06
N GLY A 430 -12.59 12.19 -48.34
CA GLY A 430 -11.64 11.09 -48.34
C GLY A 430 -10.45 11.28 -47.40
N GLN A 431 -10.52 12.24 -46.46
CA GLN A 431 -9.51 12.40 -45.41
C GLN A 431 -9.80 11.51 -44.20
N SER A 432 -8.71 11.04 -43.61
CA SER A 432 -8.69 10.25 -42.37
C SER A 432 -8.21 11.16 -41.24
N HIS A 433 -8.92 11.11 -40.11
CA HIS A 433 -8.69 11.95 -38.94
C HIS A 433 -8.63 11.07 -37.68
N THR A 434 -8.06 11.59 -36.59
CA THR A 434 -7.91 10.84 -35.34
C THR A 434 -9.17 10.89 -34.50
N ILE A 435 -9.56 9.75 -33.94
CA ILE A 435 -10.45 9.65 -32.78
C ILE A 435 -9.68 8.93 -31.69
N ALA A 436 -9.78 9.40 -30.45
CA ALA A 436 -9.06 8.82 -29.34
C ALA A 436 -9.97 8.60 -28.13
N ASP A 437 -9.66 7.58 -27.36
CA ASP A 437 -10.25 7.34 -26.06
C ASP A 437 -9.45 8.07 -24.99
N VAL A 438 -10.12 8.98 -24.29
CA VAL A 438 -9.48 9.92 -23.38
C VAL A 438 -9.98 9.67 -21.96
N TRP A 439 -9.12 9.10 -21.13
CA TRP A 439 -9.33 9.01 -19.69
C TRP A 439 -9.14 10.39 -19.07
N PHE A 440 -10.25 11.09 -18.84
CA PHE A 440 -10.25 12.38 -18.17
C PHE A 440 -9.97 12.20 -16.69
N ARG A 441 -9.18 13.14 -16.14
CA ARG A 441 -9.05 13.27 -14.70
C ARG A 441 -10.27 13.93 -14.14
N THR A 442 -10.81 13.34 -13.08
CA THR A 442 -11.81 14.01 -12.25
C THR A 442 -11.18 14.46 -10.93
N ASP A 443 -11.71 15.51 -10.32
CA ASP A 443 -11.42 15.78 -8.92
C ASP A 443 -11.99 14.62 -8.10
N ALA A 444 -11.14 13.94 -7.35
CA ALA A 444 -11.55 12.82 -6.52
C ALA A 444 -12.53 13.31 -5.43
N ASN A 445 -13.81 13.37 -5.79
CA ASN A 445 -14.97 13.67 -4.96
C ASN A 445 -16.19 12.87 -5.44
N GLY A 446 -15.97 11.68 -6.01
CA GLY A 446 -17.00 10.70 -6.23
C GLY A 446 -17.42 10.09 -4.90
N ASN A 447 -18.12 10.87 -4.08
CA ASN A 447 -18.76 10.33 -2.91
C ASN A 447 -19.82 9.35 -3.38
N GLN A 448 -19.69 8.06 -3.07
CA GLN A 448 -20.75 7.11 -3.43
C GLN A 448 -21.97 7.40 -2.56
N SER A 449 -22.99 8.03 -3.12
CA SER A 449 -24.22 8.36 -2.39
C SER A 449 -25.29 7.28 -2.58
N LEU A 450 -25.61 6.54 -1.51
CA LEU A 450 -26.73 5.58 -1.47
C LEU A 450 -27.86 6.15 -0.59
N ASP A 451 -29.07 6.25 -1.13
CA ASP A 451 -30.25 6.74 -0.41
C ASP A 451 -31.29 5.63 -0.23
N LEU A 452 -31.32 5.04 0.97
CA LEU A 452 -32.21 3.93 1.29
C LEU A 452 -33.68 4.37 1.45
N THR A 453 -33.94 5.67 1.66
CA THR A 453 -35.32 6.18 1.77
C THR A 453 -36.08 6.08 0.43
N LYS A 454 -35.34 5.94 -0.67
CA LYS A 454 -35.86 5.85 -2.04
C LYS A 454 -35.99 4.42 -2.57
N LEU A 455 -35.55 3.40 -1.84
CA LEU A 455 -35.65 2.01 -2.26
C LEU A 455 -37.09 1.48 -2.07
N ASP A 456 -37.70 0.93 -3.14
CA ASP A 456 -39.05 0.34 -3.09
C ASP A 456 -39.02 -1.19 -3.09
N SER A 457 -39.92 -1.78 -2.28
CA SER A 457 -39.84 -3.14 -1.74
C SER A 457 -39.98 -4.33 -2.71
N PRO A 458 -40.54 -4.26 -3.93
CA PRO A 458 -40.68 -5.46 -4.77
C PRO A 458 -39.41 -5.83 -5.56
N THR A 459 -38.35 -5.02 -5.51
CA THR A 459 -37.12 -5.22 -6.31
C THR A 459 -35.94 -5.81 -5.54
N VAL A 460 -36.03 -5.89 -4.21
CA VAL A 460 -34.97 -6.43 -3.35
C VAL A 460 -35.38 -7.83 -2.87
N ASP A 461 -34.91 -8.87 -3.57
CA ASP A 461 -35.20 -10.27 -3.23
C ASP A 461 -34.56 -10.67 -1.89
N ALA A 462 -35.37 -10.82 -0.85
CA ALA A 462 -35.20 -11.63 0.38
C ALA A 462 -33.78 -11.87 0.94
N HIS A 463 -32.88 -10.89 0.81
CA HIS A 463 -31.60 -10.80 1.52
C HIS A 463 -31.56 -9.40 2.14
N SER A 464 -32.01 -9.32 3.39
CA SER A 464 -32.01 -8.11 4.21
C SER A 464 -30.62 -7.48 4.25
N LEU A 465 -30.52 -6.17 4.00
CA LEU A 465 -29.33 -5.32 4.20
C LEU A 465 -29.09 -5.10 5.71
N GLY A 466 -28.98 -6.19 6.47
CA GLY A 466 -28.73 -6.13 7.91
C GLY A 466 -27.38 -5.51 8.26
N ALA A 467 -26.41 -5.63 7.36
CA ALA A 467 -25.09 -5.03 7.46
C ALA A 467 -24.73 -4.34 6.13
N ILE A 468 -24.20 -3.12 6.22
CA ILE A 468 -23.71 -2.32 5.11
C ILE A 468 -22.25 -1.99 5.43
N ASP A 469 -21.36 -2.27 4.47
CA ASP A 469 -19.94 -1.97 4.58
C ASP A 469 -19.57 -0.88 3.59
N LEU A 470 -19.39 0.35 4.10
CA LEU A 470 -18.93 1.50 3.32
C LEU A 470 -17.41 1.50 3.12
N ALA A 471 -16.66 0.82 4.00
CA ALA A 471 -15.19 0.79 3.97
C ALA A 471 -14.62 -0.11 2.85
N ALA A 472 -15.45 -0.96 2.24
CA ALA A 472 -15.07 -1.85 1.15
C ALA A 472 -14.89 -1.13 -0.21
N ASP A 473 -14.97 0.19 -0.26
CA ASP A 473 -14.89 0.97 -1.51
C ASP A 473 -13.47 1.43 -1.92
N GLY A 474 -12.46 1.01 -1.17
CA GLY A 474 -11.06 1.38 -1.41
C GLY A 474 -10.65 2.71 -0.81
N GLY A 475 -11.36 3.20 0.22
CA GLY A 475 -11.05 4.44 0.93
C GLY A 475 -11.62 5.68 0.22
N LYS A 476 -12.72 5.50 -0.53
CA LYS A 476 -13.52 6.60 -1.05
C LYS A 476 -14.47 7.05 0.07
N ALA A 477 -14.90 8.29 0.01
CA ALA A 477 -15.93 8.75 0.93
C ALA A 477 -17.28 8.27 0.41
N SER A 478 -18.09 7.59 1.22
CA SER A 478 -19.44 7.20 0.88
C SER A 478 -20.45 8.02 1.68
N VAL A 479 -21.62 8.32 1.10
CA VAL A 479 -22.74 8.97 1.79
C VAL A 479 -23.93 8.02 1.81
N LEU A 480 -24.32 7.57 2.98
CA LEU A 480 -25.53 6.76 3.16
C LEU A 480 -26.64 7.62 3.76
N THR A 481 -27.80 7.69 3.11
CA THR A 481 -29.01 8.30 3.69
C THR A 481 -29.99 7.22 4.11
N VAL A 482 -30.48 7.28 5.35
CA VAL A 482 -31.33 6.25 5.96
C VAL A 482 -32.37 6.87 6.91
N ASP A 483 -33.57 6.31 6.94
CA ASP A 483 -34.63 6.63 7.90
C ASP A 483 -35.13 5.37 8.64
N ALA A 484 -36.01 5.56 9.62
CA ALA A 484 -36.53 4.46 10.42
C ALA A 484 -37.35 3.47 9.59
N GLU A 485 -38.04 3.95 8.55
CA GLU A 485 -38.83 3.12 7.65
C GLU A 485 -37.92 2.21 6.80
N ALA A 486 -36.79 2.71 6.31
CA ALA A 486 -35.78 1.95 5.60
C ALA A 486 -35.12 0.90 6.51
N VAL A 487 -34.79 1.23 7.76
CA VAL A 487 -34.25 0.25 8.72
C VAL A 487 -35.29 -0.83 9.04
N ALA A 488 -36.55 -0.47 9.24
CA ALA A 488 -37.63 -1.42 9.48
C ALA A 488 -37.86 -2.38 8.29
N LYS A 489 -37.70 -1.86 7.06
CA LYS A 489 -37.90 -2.61 5.82
C LYS A 489 -36.70 -3.49 5.45
N LEU A 490 -35.49 -2.96 5.58
CA LEU A 490 -34.26 -3.52 4.99
C LEU A 490 -33.32 -4.14 6.03
N GLY A 491 -33.46 -3.78 7.31
CA GLY A 491 -32.65 -4.31 8.41
C GLY A 491 -32.97 -5.76 8.79
N GLN A 492 -32.25 -6.28 9.77
CA GLN A 492 -32.40 -7.64 10.28
C GLN A 492 -32.57 -7.64 11.82
N ALA A 493 -33.50 -8.45 12.33
CA ALA A 493 -33.82 -8.51 13.74
C ALA A 493 -32.74 -9.22 14.58
N GLY A 494 -32.34 -8.59 15.69
CA GLY A 494 -31.54 -9.21 16.75
C GLY A 494 -30.12 -9.62 16.36
N GLN A 495 -29.46 -8.82 15.52
CA GLN A 495 -28.05 -9.03 15.13
C GLN A 495 -27.06 -8.82 16.29
N VAL A 496 -27.32 -7.85 17.16
CA VAL A 496 -26.44 -7.47 18.29
C VAL A 496 -27.24 -7.33 19.58
N ASP A 497 -26.77 -7.95 20.66
CA ASP A 497 -27.34 -7.80 22.00
C ASP A 497 -26.86 -6.49 22.64
N VAL A 498 -27.52 -5.40 22.28
CA VAL A 498 -27.34 -4.07 22.89
C VAL A 498 -28.49 -3.81 23.85
N ALA A 499 -28.16 -3.39 25.07
CA ALA A 499 -29.14 -3.15 26.13
C ALA A 499 -30.09 -2.00 25.77
N SER A 500 -31.18 -2.31 25.08
CA SER A 500 -32.30 -1.40 24.79
C SER A 500 -33.61 -2.06 25.19
N GLY A 501 -34.55 -1.29 25.74
CA GLY A 501 -35.79 -1.78 26.36
C GLY A 501 -36.81 -2.51 25.47
N ALA A 502 -36.46 -2.92 24.25
CA ALA A 502 -37.28 -3.73 23.34
C ALA A 502 -36.64 -5.12 23.13
N ALA A 503 -37.48 -6.17 23.07
CA ALA A 503 -37.00 -7.53 22.85
C ALA A 503 -36.72 -7.76 21.35
N ALA A 504 -35.44 -7.77 20.96
CA ALA A 504 -34.93 -8.00 19.60
C ALA A 504 -35.36 -6.95 18.54
N PRO A 505 -34.81 -5.71 18.60
CA PRO A 505 -35.09 -4.69 17.58
C PRO A 505 -34.63 -5.11 16.18
N VAL A 506 -35.24 -4.54 15.15
CA VAL A 506 -34.73 -4.63 13.77
C VAL A 506 -33.52 -3.70 13.66
N GLN A 507 -32.38 -4.28 13.34
CA GLN A 507 -31.09 -3.60 13.34
C GLN A 507 -30.54 -3.45 11.92
N MET A 508 -29.82 -2.36 11.71
CA MET A 508 -28.93 -2.18 10.57
C MET A 508 -27.56 -1.74 11.11
N ILE A 509 -26.52 -2.48 10.73
CA ILE A 509 -25.13 -2.20 11.11
C ILE A 509 -24.45 -1.56 9.91
N ILE A 510 -23.78 -0.44 10.12
CA ILE A 510 -23.06 0.31 9.10
C ILE A 510 -21.60 0.39 9.52
N ASP A 511 -20.75 -0.30 8.77
CA ASP A 511 -19.30 -0.18 8.80
C ASP A 511 -18.86 0.91 7.83
N GLY A 512 -17.72 1.55 8.10
CA GLY A 512 -17.17 2.63 7.29
C GLY A 512 -15.91 3.22 7.93
N ASP A 513 -15.27 4.13 7.22
CA ASP A 513 -14.07 4.85 7.65
C ASP A 513 -14.33 6.36 7.91
N HIS A 514 -13.30 7.09 8.36
CA HIS A 514 -13.36 8.52 8.72
C HIS A 514 -13.86 9.49 7.64
N ASN A 515 -13.81 9.08 6.38
CA ASN A 515 -14.25 9.89 5.25
C ASN A 515 -15.72 9.63 4.87
N ASP A 516 -16.36 8.61 5.46
CA ASP A 516 -17.75 8.26 5.21
C ASP A 516 -18.73 9.14 6.00
N THR A 517 -19.93 9.29 5.46
CA THR A 517 -21.03 10.03 6.07
C THR A 517 -22.32 9.21 6.10
N VAL A 518 -22.97 9.14 7.27
CA VAL A 518 -24.33 8.60 7.40
C VAL A 518 -25.29 9.72 7.79
N ASN A 519 -26.25 10.02 6.91
CA ASN A 519 -27.35 10.95 7.13
C ASN A 519 -28.57 10.17 7.64
N ILE A 520 -28.87 10.33 8.92
CA ILE A 520 -30.05 9.77 9.58
C ILE A 520 -31.16 10.81 9.49
N THR A 521 -32.23 10.50 8.78
CA THR A 521 -33.38 11.41 8.59
C THR A 521 -34.60 10.93 9.36
N GLY A 522 -35.39 11.86 9.90
CA GLY A 522 -36.67 11.56 10.56
C GLY A 522 -37.36 12.83 11.08
N ASP A 523 -38.57 12.69 11.64
CA ASP A 523 -39.21 13.77 12.38
C ASP A 523 -38.44 14.06 13.69
N SER A 524 -38.52 15.32 14.14
CA SER A 524 -37.83 15.79 15.34
C SER A 524 -38.15 14.93 16.58
N GLY A 525 -37.17 14.15 17.04
CA GLY A 525 -37.24 13.34 18.26
C GLY A 525 -37.46 11.84 18.03
N GLU A 526 -37.53 11.40 16.77
CA GLU A 526 -37.60 9.98 16.38
C GLU A 526 -36.31 9.25 16.75
N TRP A 527 -35.17 9.71 16.26
CA TRP A 527 -33.88 9.08 16.55
C TRP A 527 -33.25 9.57 17.86
N GLN A 528 -33.02 8.65 18.79
CA GLN A 528 -32.40 8.90 20.09
C GLN A 528 -31.03 8.22 20.18
N ALA A 529 -29.97 9.01 20.38
CA ALA A 529 -28.64 8.49 20.64
C ALA A 529 -28.61 7.71 21.96
N ALA A 530 -28.13 6.46 21.92
CA ALA A 530 -28.15 5.51 23.03
C ALA A 530 -26.75 5.14 23.54
N GLY A 531 -25.74 5.91 23.16
CA GLY A 531 -24.33 5.68 23.53
C GLY A 531 -23.59 4.85 22.49
N THR A 532 -22.52 4.17 22.92
CA THR A 532 -21.68 3.33 22.05
C THR A 532 -21.73 1.87 22.47
N THR A 533 -21.59 0.96 21.52
CA THR A 533 -21.41 -0.48 21.75
C THR A 533 -20.18 -1.02 21.02
N THR A 534 -19.80 -2.26 21.32
CA THR A 534 -18.73 -2.97 20.63
C THR A 534 -19.29 -4.24 19.99
N VAL A 535 -19.04 -4.43 18.69
CA VAL A 535 -19.41 -5.64 17.92
C VAL A 535 -18.13 -6.15 17.28
N ASP A 536 -17.78 -7.41 17.55
CA ASP A 536 -16.57 -8.07 17.01
C ASP A 536 -15.25 -7.28 17.12
N GLY A 537 -15.14 -6.42 18.14
CA GLY A 537 -13.96 -5.59 18.40
C GLY A 537 -14.00 -4.19 17.81
N ALA A 538 -14.96 -3.88 16.94
CA ALA A 538 -15.22 -2.54 16.41
C ALA A 538 -16.24 -1.78 17.27
N SER A 539 -16.09 -0.46 17.37
CA SER A 539 -16.97 0.40 18.18
C SER A 539 -18.02 1.09 17.30
N TYR A 540 -19.27 1.17 17.79
CA TYR A 540 -20.40 1.76 17.05
C TYR A 540 -21.15 2.75 17.92
N ASN A 541 -21.56 3.87 17.33
CA ASN A 541 -22.60 4.74 17.86
C ASN A 541 -23.97 4.08 17.65
N VAL A 542 -24.81 4.08 18.69
CA VAL A 542 -26.13 3.44 18.67
C VAL A 542 -27.21 4.51 18.63
N PHE A 543 -28.13 4.40 17.67
CA PHE A 543 -29.31 5.25 17.55
C PHE A 543 -30.57 4.39 17.58
N ASN A 544 -31.54 4.76 18.41
CA ASN A 544 -32.81 4.03 18.57
C ASN A 544 -33.97 4.87 18.05
N ASP A 545 -34.92 4.22 17.37
CA ASP A 545 -36.26 4.76 17.11
C ASP A 545 -37.30 3.64 17.21
N GLY A 546 -38.17 3.70 18.22
CA GLY A 546 -39.18 2.67 18.47
C GLY A 546 -38.59 1.25 18.56
N ASP A 547 -38.97 0.40 17.59
CA ASP A 547 -38.55 -1.01 17.48
C ASP A 547 -37.35 -1.21 16.52
N VAL A 548 -36.79 -0.13 15.97
CA VAL A 548 -35.61 -0.17 15.10
C VAL A 548 -34.37 0.44 15.77
N GLN A 549 -33.21 -0.01 15.32
CA GLN A 549 -31.93 0.45 15.83
C GLN A 549 -30.86 0.50 14.74
N LEU A 550 -30.10 1.58 14.73
CA LEU A 550 -28.99 1.80 13.81
C LEU A 550 -27.67 1.79 14.58
N LEU A 551 -26.71 0.98 14.11
CA LEU A 551 -25.35 0.93 14.65
C LEU A 551 -24.41 1.46 13.58
N VAL A 552 -23.80 2.62 13.81
CA VAL A 552 -22.88 3.26 12.86
C VAL A 552 -21.48 3.25 13.47
N ALA A 553 -20.48 2.73 12.74
CA ALA A 553 -19.10 2.68 13.24
C ALA A 553 -18.65 4.06 13.76
N THR A 554 -17.94 4.10 14.89
CA THR A 554 -17.59 5.37 15.56
C THR A 554 -16.69 6.27 14.75
N ASP A 555 -15.99 5.70 13.77
CA ASP A 555 -15.11 6.45 12.88
C ASP A 555 -15.88 7.12 11.74
N VAL A 556 -17.15 6.76 11.48
CA VAL A 556 -17.98 7.36 10.42
C VAL A 556 -18.65 8.66 10.89
N GLN A 557 -18.70 9.67 10.01
CA GLN A 557 -19.37 10.94 10.31
C GLN A 557 -20.89 10.74 10.31
N THR A 558 -21.56 10.98 11.44
CA THR A 558 -23.02 10.80 11.54
C THR A 558 -23.74 12.14 11.69
N TRP A 559 -24.74 12.39 10.85
CA TRP A 559 -25.60 13.58 10.90
C TRP A 559 -27.05 13.16 11.12
N ILE A 560 -27.71 13.72 12.13
CA ILE A 560 -29.15 13.52 12.37
C ILE A 560 -29.86 14.79 11.91
N HIS A 561 -30.75 14.65 10.93
CA HIS A 561 -31.51 15.75 10.33
C HIS A 561 -32.92 15.86 10.85
#